data_AF-R0IK10-F1
#
_entry.id   AF-R0IK10-F1
#
_cell.length_a   1.000
_cell.length_b   1.000
_cell.length_c   1.000
_cell.angle_alpha   90.00
_cell.angle_beta   90.00
_cell.angle_gamma   90.00
#
_symmetry.space_group_name_H-M   'P 1'
#
loop_
_entity.id
_entity.type
_entity.pdbx_description
1 polymer ?
#
loop_
_entity_poly.entity_id
_entity_poly.type
_entity_poly.pdbx_seq_one_letter_code
_entity_poly.pdbx_strand_id
1 'polypeptide(L)'
;MAPQSFRDILGIPPHSASTSDSALVIIDAQNEYAEGKLKVTNAASSRKVIAEQLAKYRKSGGKIIHVMQKEADDSPIFTPEKHAI
;
A
#
# COMPACT_ATOMS: atom_id res chain seq x y z
N MET A 1 -25.99 -8.16 -19.03
CA MET A 1 -25.10 -8.98 -18.18
C MET A 1 -23.95 -8.11 -17.71
N ALA A 2 -23.55 -8.21 -16.44
CA ALA A 2 -22.31 -7.59 -15.98
C ALA A 2 -21.10 -8.24 -16.68
N PRO A 3 -20.01 -7.50 -16.95
CA PRO A 3 -18.78 -8.10 -17.49
C PRO A 3 -18.26 -9.18 -16.52
N GLN A 4 -17.85 -10.32 -17.07
CA GLN A 4 -17.25 -11.41 -16.29
C GLN A 4 -15.75 -11.18 -16.14
N SER A 5 -15.22 -11.41 -14.95
CA SER A 5 -13.76 -11.47 -14.76
C SER A 5 -13.20 -12.77 -15.36
N PHE A 6 -11.89 -12.79 -15.60
CA PHE A 6 -11.20 -14.01 -16.01
C PHE A 6 -11.42 -15.18 -15.02
N ARG A 7 -11.51 -14.88 -13.72
CA ARG A 7 -11.79 -15.89 -12.69
C ARG A 7 -13.21 -16.43 -12.81
N ASP A 8 -14.19 -15.58 -13.10
CA ASP A 8 -15.58 -16.00 -13.29
C ASP A 8 -15.73 -16.90 -14.50
N ILE A 9 -15.05 -16.58 -15.60
CA ILE A 9 -15.02 -17.40 -16.83
C ILE A 9 -14.45 -18.79 -16.54
N LEU A 10 -13.43 -18.87 -15.68
CA LEU A 10 -12.78 -20.12 -15.30
C LEU A 10 -13.42 -20.83 -14.09
N GLY A 11 -14.46 -20.26 -13.47
CA GLY A 11 -15.08 -20.82 -12.26
C GLY A 11 -14.17 -20.82 -11.02
N ILE A 12 -13.17 -19.94 -10.96
CA ILE A 12 -12.24 -19.87 -9.82
C ILE A 12 -12.86 -18.97 -8.73
N PRO A 13 -13.19 -19.51 -7.54
CA PRO A 13 -13.86 -18.74 -6.48
C PRO A 13 -12.97 -17.61 -5.94
N PRO A 14 -13.55 -16.54 -5.36
CA PRO A 14 -12.78 -15.51 -4.67
C PRO A 14 -11.93 -16.11 -3.55
N HIS A 15 -10.75 -15.55 -3.32
CA HIS A 15 -9.88 -15.93 -2.20
C HIS A 15 -9.43 -14.67 -1.47
N SER A 16 -9.33 -14.75 -0.15
CA SER A 16 -8.86 -13.67 0.71
C SER A 16 -7.69 -14.14 1.57
N ALA A 17 -6.79 -13.22 1.88
CA ALA A 17 -5.63 -13.49 2.73
C ALA A 17 -5.97 -13.38 4.23
N SER A 18 -5.31 -14.18 5.05
CA SER A 18 -5.30 -14.05 6.51
C SER A 18 -3.92 -13.61 7.01
N THR A 19 -3.82 -13.21 8.27
CA THR A 19 -2.52 -12.82 8.83
C THR A 19 -1.57 -14.00 9.08
N SER A 20 -2.09 -15.23 9.10
CA SER A 20 -1.32 -16.46 9.37
C SER A 20 -0.75 -17.14 8.13
N ASP A 21 -1.32 -16.89 6.95
CA ASP A 21 -0.95 -17.55 5.68
C ASP A 21 -0.42 -16.57 4.62
N SER A 22 -0.15 -15.32 5.01
CA SER A 22 0.31 -14.29 4.07
C SER A 22 1.32 -13.32 4.69
N ALA A 23 1.79 -12.38 3.87
CA ALA A 23 2.61 -11.25 4.30
C ALA A 23 1.94 -9.95 3.86
N LEU A 24 1.95 -8.94 4.74
CA LEU A 24 1.55 -7.58 4.41
C LEU A 24 2.70 -6.86 3.73
N VAL A 25 2.53 -6.50 2.46
CA VAL A 25 3.48 -5.66 1.72
C VAL A 25 2.92 -4.25 1.61
N ILE A 26 3.61 -3.27 2.21
CA ILE A 26 3.27 -1.84 2.13
C ILE A 26 4.25 -1.19 1.15
N ILE A 27 3.74 -0.74 0.02
CA ILE A 27 4.52 -0.19 -1.09
C ILE A 27 4.37 1.33 -1.10
N ASP A 28 5.51 2.02 -1.07
CA ASP A 28 5.69 3.45 -1.23
C ASP A 28 4.65 4.31 -0.48
N ALA A 29 4.39 3.98 0.79
CA ALA A 29 3.56 4.79 1.68
C ALA A 29 4.28 6.08 2.14
N GLN A 30 4.87 6.82 1.19
CA GLN A 30 5.65 8.04 1.38
C GLN A 30 4.80 9.30 1.20
N ASN A 31 5.25 10.42 1.76
CA ASN A 31 4.55 11.72 1.70
C ASN A 31 4.47 12.31 0.29
N GLU A 32 5.37 11.93 -0.61
CA GLU A 32 5.33 12.35 -2.02
C GLU A 32 3.95 12.13 -2.65
N TYR A 33 3.31 10.99 -2.35
CA TYR A 33 1.98 10.67 -2.88
C TYR A 33 0.80 11.32 -2.12
N ALA A 34 1.03 11.89 -0.94
CA ALA A 34 -0.01 12.61 -0.18
C ALA A 34 0.01 14.12 -0.43
N GLU A 35 1.21 14.69 -0.49
CA GLU A 35 1.46 16.13 -0.39
C GLU A 35 2.49 16.63 -1.43
N GLY A 36 3.23 15.73 -2.07
CA GLY A 36 4.28 16.08 -3.03
C GLY A 36 3.78 16.34 -4.46
N LYS A 37 4.74 16.36 -5.39
CA LYS A 37 4.49 16.58 -6.83
C LYS A 37 3.72 15.42 -7.46
N LEU A 38 3.86 14.21 -6.92
CA LEU A 38 3.15 13.02 -7.39
C LEU A 38 1.89 12.73 -6.60
N LYS A 39 1.27 13.74 -5.96
CA LYS A 39 0.06 13.57 -5.18
C LYS A 39 -1.00 12.74 -5.90
N VAL A 40 -1.46 11.67 -5.26
CA VAL A 40 -2.53 10.81 -5.76
C VAL A 40 -3.87 11.17 -5.11
N THR A 41 -4.95 10.75 -5.76
CA THR A 41 -6.28 10.83 -5.16
C THR A 41 -6.42 9.79 -4.04
N ASN A 42 -7.24 10.09 -3.03
CA ASN A 42 -7.57 9.19 -1.92
C ASN A 42 -6.40 8.79 -1.00
N ALA A 43 -5.25 9.47 -1.04
CA ALA A 43 -4.10 9.16 -0.17
C ALA A 43 -4.47 9.10 1.32
N ALA A 44 -5.29 10.04 1.81
CA ALA A 44 -5.70 10.11 3.21
C ALA A 44 -6.54 8.89 3.66
N SER A 45 -7.54 8.48 2.86
CA SER A 45 -8.37 7.32 3.19
C SER A 45 -7.58 6.01 3.08
N SER A 46 -6.74 5.88 2.05
CA SER A 46 -5.87 4.71 1.88
C SER A 46 -4.87 4.56 3.03
N ARG A 47 -4.26 5.66 3.50
CA ARG A 47 -3.33 5.64 4.65
C ARG A 47 -3.99 5.13 5.93
N LYS A 48 -5.25 5.49 6.17
CA LYS A 48 -6.00 4.97 7.32
C LYS A 48 -6.14 3.44 7.24
N VAL A 49 -6.53 2.91 6.08
CA VAL A 49 -6.68 1.46 5.87
C VAL A 49 -5.32 0.75 5.98
N ILE A 50 -4.24 1.34 5.44
CA ILE A 50 -2.88 0.80 5.60
C ILE A 50 -2.51 0.69 7.09
N ALA A 51 -2.79 1.72 7.89
CA ALA A 51 -2.52 1.71 9.32
C ALA A 51 -3.32 0.62 10.06
N GLU A 52 -4.59 0.43 9.71
CA GLU A 52 -5.44 -0.62 10.26
C GLU A 52 -4.92 -2.04 9.93
N GLN A 53 -4.53 -2.28 8.67
CA GLN A 53 -3.92 -3.56 8.26
C GLN A 53 -2.59 -3.78 8.99
N LEU A 54 -1.74 -2.76 9.06
CA LEU A 54 -0.45 -2.83 9.77
C LEU A 54 -0.65 -3.20 11.24
N ALA A 55 -1.61 -2.58 11.92
CA ALA A 55 -1.96 -2.92 13.30
C ALA A 55 -2.43 -4.38 13.44
N LYS A 56 -3.27 -4.86 12.51
CA LYS A 56 -3.76 -6.24 12.49
C LYS A 56 -2.63 -7.27 12.33
N TYR A 57 -1.69 -7.02 11.41
CA TYR A 57 -0.53 -7.90 11.22
C TYR A 57 0.43 -7.86 12.40
N ARG A 58 0.70 -6.67 12.97
CA ARG A 58 1.54 -6.55 14.17
C ARG A 58 0.95 -7.31 15.36
N LYS A 59 -0.35 -7.18 15.60
CA LYS A 59 -1.05 -7.87 16.71
C LYS A 59 -0.98 -9.39 16.59
N SER A 60 -0.93 -9.93 15.38
CA SER A 60 -0.90 -11.37 15.12
C SER A 60 0.51 -11.95 14.95
N GLY A 61 1.56 -11.13 15.06
CA GLY A 61 2.92 -11.55 14.74
C GLY A 61 3.13 -11.90 13.26
N GLY A 62 2.28 -11.35 12.38
CA GLY A 62 2.32 -11.60 10.94
C GLY A 62 3.54 -10.99 10.26
N LYS A 63 3.84 -11.47 9.05
CA LYS A 63 4.97 -10.97 8.24
C LYS A 63 4.63 -9.61 7.65
N ILE A 64 5.52 -8.63 7.81
CA ILE A 64 5.33 -7.26 7.33
C ILE A 64 6.58 -6.85 6.54
N ILE A 65 6.37 -6.35 5.32
CA ILE A 65 7.42 -5.89 4.40
C ILE A 65 7.09 -4.46 4.00
N HIS A 66 8.04 -3.55 4.21
CA HIS A 66 7.96 -2.18 3.73
C HIS A 66 8.86 -2.03 2.51
N VAL A 67 8.31 -1.54 1.41
CA VAL A 67 9.04 -1.20 0.18
C VAL A 67 8.91 0.30 -0.01
N MET A 68 10.03 0.96 -0.30
CA MET A 68 10.08 2.41 -0.51
C MET A 68 10.96 2.72 -1.71
N GLN A 69 10.52 3.67 -2.54
CA GLN A 69 11.35 4.30 -3.55
C GLN A 69 12.48 5.08 -2.85
N LYS A 70 13.72 4.74 -3.19
CA LYS A 70 14.93 5.46 -2.77
C LYS A 70 15.53 6.17 -3.96
N GLU A 71 15.61 7.49 -3.86
CA GLU A 71 16.25 8.34 -4.86
C GLU A 71 17.55 8.95 -4.30
N ALA A 72 18.31 9.60 -5.18
CA ALA A 72 19.42 10.45 -4.75
C ALA A 72 18.91 11.70 -4.00
N ASP A 73 19.75 12.29 -3.15
CA ASP A 73 19.36 13.42 -2.28
C ASP A 73 18.96 14.68 -3.08
N ASP A 74 19.48 14.84 -4.29
CA ASP A 74 19.17 15.93 -5.20
C ASP A 74 17.89 15.69 -6.04
N SER A 75 17.25 14.53 -5.87
CA SER A 75 16.04 14.17 -6.60
C SER A 75 14.93 15.21 -6.42
N PRO A 76 14.15 15.49 -7.47
CA PRO A 76 13.01 16.40 -7.38
C PRO A 76 11.79 15.79 -6.68
N ILE A 77 11.79 14.50 -6.37
CA ILE A 77 10.69 13.71 -5.79
C ILE A 77 11.24 12.69 -4.77
N PHE A 78 10.40 12.23 -3.84
CA PHE A 78 10.79 11.25 -2.82
C PHE A 78 11.94 11.68 -1.89
N THR A 79 12.17 12.98 -1.74
CA THR A 79 13.15 13.55 -0.80
C THR A 79 12.52 13.72 0.59
N PRO A 80 12.97 12.99 1.63
CA PRO A 80 12.37 13.04 2.96
C PRO A 80 12.41 14.42 3.62
N GLU A 81 13.39 15.28 3.27
CA GLU A 81 13.67 16.53 3.97
C GLU A 81 13.03 17.78 3.36
N LYS A 82 12.52 17.74 2.12
CA LYS A 82 12.02 18.96 1.45
C LYS A 82 10.58 19.35 1.81
N HIS A 83 9.81 18.48 2.47
CA HIS A 83 8.39 18.71 2.79
C HIS A 83 8.02 18.25 4.21
N ALA A 84 8.82 18.64 5.21
CA ALA A 84 8.42 18.53 6.61
C ALA A 84 7.60 19.77 7.02
N ILE A 85 6.26 19.66 6.96
CA ILE A 85 5.32 20.32 7.89
C ILE A 85 4.15 19.36 8.11
#